data_AF-A0A3M2HZH8-F1
#
_entry.id   AF-A0A3M2HZH8-F1
#
_cell.length_a   1.000
_cell.length_b   1.000
_cell.length_c   1.000
_cell.angle_alpha   90.00
_cell.angle_beta   90.00
_cell.angle_gamma   90.00
#
_symmetry.space_group_name_H-M   'P 1'
#
loop_
_entity.id
_entity.type
_entity.pdbx_description
1 polymer ?
#
loop_
_entity_poly.entity_id
_entity_poly.type
_entity_poly.pdbx_seq_one_letter_code
_entity_poly.pdbx_strand_id
1 'polypeptide(L)'
;MSRLPIPLPPLPEQRRIVEILRQAEALRTLRRQADEASASILQSLFEFARSNAIRWERLGTFVGEVEKVNPNQTDNDTFVYVDISSINNQDGRITNYVELPSSEAPSRARQRIFRNDVLVSTVRPNLRNTAIVIKDVGDKLLIASTGFAVLRANAPEVSPYYLYLISRSDWFTQVLTRKAQGGGYPAVLERDVRNVKIPIVGQSDLSKIDASIATFLRIRENSLSTTAYLNELRDALLAYAFTGELTAAWREAHAEALRAAAAERDRILGIRSKAVAAVRPKAAAERPSFTFDETHPRYEVLKALSAEQLRLFDYLQQAETYLTPEALAEAGGVSTHQARRALEIFVSLGLAVPVSVPLSPTGQGTVWVDAYRPLTAADDARTDDLAVLNRKKNLA
;
A
#
# COMPACT_ATOMS: atom_id res chain seq x y z
N MET A 1 10.01 -33.60 16.31
CA MET A 1 8.75 -32.88 16.02
C MET A 1 7.50 -33.52 16.66
N SER A 2 7.51 -34.79 17.05
CA SER A 2 6.36 -35.55 17.58
C SER A 2 5.89 -35.24 19.02
N ARG A 3 6.36 -34.16 19.66
CA ARG A 3 6.08 -33.84 21.09
C ARG A 3 5.46 -32.47 21.34
N LEU A 4 5.13 -31.70 20.31
CA LEU A 4 4.44 -30.42 20.49
C LEU A 4 2.92 -30.66 20.54
N PRO A 5 2.23 -30.31 21.65
CA PRO A 5 0.78 -30.40 21.72
C PRO A 5 0.17 -29.31 20.84
N ILE A 6 -0.58 -29.71 19.81
CA ILE A 6 -1.28 -28.81 18.89
C ILE A 6 -2.79 -28.94 19.16
N PRO A 7 -3.54 -27.83 19.28
CA PRO A 7 -4.99 -27.89 19.39
C PRO A 7 -5.59 -28.54 18.13
N LEU A 8 -6.39 -29.60 18.32
CA LEU A 8 -7.01 -30.35 17.23
C LEU A 8 -8.54 -30.24 17.33
N PRO A 9 -9.17 -29.16 16.81
CA PRO A 9 -10.63 -29.02 16.85
C PRO A 9 -11.35 -30.08 15.97
N PRO A 10 -12.67 -30.26 16.07
CA PRO A 10 -13.41 -31.18 15.21
C PRO A 10 -13.34 -30.79 13.72
N LEU A 11 -13.49 -31.77 12.80
CA LEU A 11 -13.36 -31.53 11.36
C LEU A 11 -14.22 -30.38 10.79
N PRO A 12 -15.50 -30.19 11.18
CA PRO A 12 -16.30 -29.05 10.72
C PRO A 12 -15.67 -27.70 11.10
N GLU A 13 -15.15 -27.59 12.32
CA GLU A 13 -14.48 -26.38 12.80
C GLU A 13 -13.13 -26.16 12.09
N GLN A 14 -12.34 -27.23 11.89
CA GLN A 14 -11.11 -27.15 11.10
C GLN A 14 -11.38 -26.60 9.68
N ARG A 15 -12.44 -27.09 9.02
CA ARG A 15 -12.84 -26.61 7.69
C ARG A 15 -13.20 -25.12 7.71
N ARG A 16 -13.92 -24.67 8.73
CA ARG A 16 -14.29 -23.25 8.88
C ARG A 16 -13.07 -22.35 9.08
N ILE A 17 -12.13 -22.77 9.93
CA ILE A 17 -10.85 -22.05 10.14
C ILE A 17 -10.09 -21.94 8.81
N VAL A 18 -9.95 -23.05 8.08
CA VAL A 18 -9.27 -23.08 6.78
C VAL A 18 -9.96 -22.17 5.77
N GLU A 19 -11.28 -22.15 5.71
CA GLU A 19 -12.04 -21.30 4.80
C GLU A 19 -11.72 -19.81 5.04
N ILE A 20 -11.77 -19.35 6.29
CA ILE A 20 -11.49 -17.95 6.65
C ILE A 20 -10.03 -17.58 6.32
N LEU A 21 -9.07 -18.45 6.69
CA LEU A 21 -7.65 -18.20 6.41
C LEU A 21 -7.35 -18.19 4.90
N ARG A 22 -8.03 -19.02 4.10
CA ARG A 22 -7.88 -19.01 2.63
C ARG A 22 -8.35 -17.71 2.00
N GLN A 23 -9.39 -17.07 2.53
CA GLN A 23 -9.85 -15.77 2.03
C GLN A 23 -8.79 -14.69 2.24
N ALA A 24 -8.17 -14.64 3.43
CA ALA A 24 -7.08 -13.71 3.71
C ALA A 24 -5.87 -13.94 2.78
N GLU A 25 -5.49 -15.21 2.53
CA GLU A 25 -4.40 -15.54 1.62
C GLU A 25 -4.72 -15.21 0.15
N ALA A 26 -5.97 -15.37 -0.26
CA ALA A 26 -6.43 -14.98 -1.61
C ALA A 26 -6.28 -13.47 -1.83
N LEU A 27 -6.67 -12.64 -0.84
CA LEU A 27 -6.51 -11.18 -0.93
C LEU A 27 -5.04 -10.76 -1.07
N ARG A 28 -4.14 -11.39 -0.30
CA ARG A 28 -2.69 -11.15 -0.41
C ARG A 28 -2.15 -11.52 -1.78
N THR A 29 -2.58 -12.66 -2.31
CA THR A 29 -2.17 -13.13 -3.63
C THR A 29 -2.63 -12.18 -4.74
N LEU A 30 -3.90 -11.77 -4.71
CA LEU A 30 -4.45 -10.79 -5.64
C LEU A 30 -3.70 -9.46 -5.58
N ARG A 31 -3.33 -9.02 -4.38
CA ARG A 31 -2.56 -7.78 -4.21
C ARG A 31 -1.19 -7.87 -4.86
N ARG A 32 -0.45 -8.96 -4.63
CA ARG A 32 0.84 -9.21 -5.28
C ARG A 32 0.72 -9.24 -6.81
N GLN A 33 -0.31 -9.89 -7.34
CA GLN A 33 -0.56 -9.93 -8.79
C GLN A 33 -0.82 -8.52 -9.36
N ALA A 34 -1.58 -7.69 -8.63
CA ALA A 34 -1.80 -6.30 -9.05
C ALA A 34 -0.50 -5.48 -9.08
N ASP A 35 0.40 -5.68 -8.11
CA ASP A 35 1.70 -5.01 -8.08
C ASP A 35 2.62 -5.43 -9.24
N GLU A 36 2.64 -6.74 -9.55
CA GLU A 36 3.38 -7.29 -10.68
C GLU A 36 2.83 -6.76 -12.02
N ALA A 37 1.51 -6.78 -12.21
CA ALA A 37 0.87 -6.24 -13.40
C ALA A 37 1.16 -4.74 -13.57
N SER A 38 1.12 -3.97 -12.47
CA SER A 38 1.41 -2.54 -12.49
C SER A 38 2.83 -2.22 -12.96
N ALA A 39 3.81 -3.11 -12.73
CA ALA A 39 5.18 -2.90 -13.19
C ALA A 39 5.31 -2.79 -14.73
N SER A 40 4.41 -3.45 -15.48
CA SER A 40 4.36 -3.36 -16.95
C SER A 40 3.97 -1.98 -17.49
N ILE A 41 3.36 -1.14 -16.65
CA ILE A 41 2.95 0.23 -17.01
C ILE A 41 4.19 1.06 -17.36
N LEU A 42 5.26 0.97 -16.56
CA LEU A 42 6.50 1.71 -16.82
C LEU A 42 7.10 1.31 -18.18
N GLN A 43 7.10 0.02 -18.50
CA GLN A 43 7.60 -0.44 -19.80
C GLN A 43 6.73 0.10 -20.95
N SER A 44 5.41 0.07 -20.78
CA SER A 44 4.48 0.58 -21.80
C SER A 44 4.61 2.09 -22.02
N LEU A 45 4.78 2.86 -20.94
CA LEU A 45 5.02 4.31 -21.02
C LEU A 45 6.37 4.62 -21.67
N PHE A 46 7.40 3.82 -21.41
CA PHE A 46 8.68 3.96 -22.08
C PHE A 46 8.55 3.70 -23.59
N GLU A 47 7.85 2.63 -24.00
CA GLU A 47 7.62 2.34 -25.42
C GLU A 47 6.78 3.43 -26.10
N PHE A 48 5.80 4.00 -25.39
CA PHE A 48 5.06 5.16 -25.85
C PHE A 48 5.99 6.37 -26.07
N ALA A 49 6.85 6.70 -25.10
CA ALA A 49 7.82 7.78 -25.22
C ALA A 49 8.81 7.55 -26.36
N ARG A 50 9.26 6.29 -26.53
CA ARG A 50 10.17 5.88 -27.60
C ARG A 50 9.55 6.05 -28.98
N SER A 51 8.27 5.72 -29.12
CA SER A 51 7.54 5.77 -30.39
C SER A 51 7.15 7.20 -30.80
N ASN A 52 6.89 8.07 -29.81
CA ASN A 52 6.56 9.49 -30.02
C ASN A 52 7.78 10.41 -29.86
N ALA A 53 8.99 9.85 -29.94
CA ALA A 53 10.21 10.63 -29.81
C ALA A 53 10.38 11.59 -31.00
N ILE A 54 10.42 12.89 -30.73
CA ILE A 54 10.73 13.93 -31.72
C ILE A 54 12.21 13.83 -32.11
N ARG A 55 13.06 13.56 -31.12
CA ARG A 55 14.51 13.39 -31.29
C ARG A 55 15.11 12.59 -30.14
N TRP A 56 16.36 12.18 -30.32
CA TRP A 56 17.16 11.55 -29.27
C TRP A 56 18.34 12.44 -28.90
N GLU A 57 18.46 12.80 -27.63
CA GLU A 57 19.48 13.72 -27.15
C GLU A 57 20.14 13.21 -25.87
N ARG A 58 21.39 13.64 -25.61
CA ARG A 58 22.13 13.24 -24.41
C ARG A 58 21.39 13.70 -23.15
N LEU A 59 21.18 12.77 -22.23
CA LEU A 59 20.58 13.02 -20.91
C LEU A 59 21.27 14.19 -20.18
N GLY A 60 22.59 14.27 -20.29
CA GLY A 60 23.44 15.31 -19.72
C GLY A 60 23.05 16.74 -20.12
N THR A 61 22.38 16.94 -21.26
CA THR A 61 21.92 18.26 -21.69
C THR A 61 20.79 18.80 -20.81
N PHE A 62 20.03 17.92 -20.15
CA PHE A 62 18.81 18.28 -19.43
C PHE A 62 18.91 18.14 -17.91
N VAL A 63 20.05 17.66 -17.40
CA VAL A 63 20.29 17.48 -15.97
C VAL A 63 21.25 18.53 -15.43
N GLY A 64 20.90 19.12 -14.29
CA GLY A 64 21.69 20.14 -13.62
C GLY A 64 22.87 19.58 -12.83
N GLU A 65 23.73 20.47 -12.36
CA GLU A 65 24.86 20.10 -11.51
C GLU A 65 24.43 19.72 -10.10
N VAL A 66 25.23 18.83 -9.50
CA VAL A 66 24.97 18.25 -8.18
C VAL A 66 26.06 18.74 -7.23
N GLU A 67 25.64 19.49 -6.21
CA GLU A 67 26.52 20.01 -5.19
C GLU A 67 27.24 18.86 -4.45
N LYS A 68 28.57 18.91 -4.40
CA LYS A 68 29.36 18.01 -3.57
C LYS A 68 29.56 18.65 -2.20
N VAL A 69 29.11 17.96 -1.15
CA VAL A 69 29.13 18.44 0.22
C VAL A 69 29.92 17.47 1.09
N ASN A 70 30.73 17.98 2.01
CA ASN A 70 31.32 17.18 3.07
C ASN A 70 30.54 17.42 4.37
N PRO A 71 29.81 16.42 4.90
CA PRO A 71 28.97 16.62 6.10
C PRO A 71 29.75 17.22 7.28
N ASN A 72 31.01 16.80 7.45
CA ASN A 72 31.93 17.29 8.48
C ASN A 72 32.31 18.77 8.39
N GLN A 73 31.97 19.43 7.28
CA GLN A 73 32.30 20.83 7.02
C GLN A 73 31.04 21.70 6.88
N THR A 74 29.89 21.16 7.29
CA THR A 74 28.63 21.90 7.31
C THR A 74 28.27 22.32 8.73
N ASP A 75 27.44 23.35 8.86
CA ASP A 75 26.91 23.80 10.15
C ASP A 75 25.84 22.85 10.74
N ASN A 76 25.66 21.66 10.14
CA ASN A 76 24.67 20.68 10.59
C ASN A 76 25.35 19.64 11.49
N ASP A 77 24.80 19.43 12.68
CA ASP A 77 25.24 18.37 13.59
C ASP A 77 24.93 16.97 13.03
N THR A 78 23.84 16.84 12.29
CA THR A 78 23.35 15.60 11.70
C THR A 78 22.91 15.79 10.25
N PHE A 79 22.91 14.69 9.49
CA PHE A 79 22.42 14.68 8.13
C PHE A 79 21.72 13.34 7.83
N VAL A 80 20.88 13.32 6.80
CA VAL A 80 20.21 12.10 6.34
C VAL A 80 20.99 11.52 5.16
N TYR A 81 21.44 10.28 5.32
CA TYR A 81 22.22 9.55 4.35
C TYR A 81 21.36 8.55 3.57
N VAL A 82 21.59 8.51 2.24
CA VAL A 82 20.99 7.54 1.33
C VAL A 82 22.10 6.83 0.54
N ASP A 83 22.21 5.52 0.69
CA ASP A 83 23.15 4.69 -0.08
C ASP A 83 22.43 3.73 -1.02
N ILE A 84 23.19 2.91 -1.75
CA ILE A 84 22.63 1.97 -2.72
C ILE A 84 21.71 0.94 -2.02
N SER A 85 22.02 0.55 -0.78
CA SER A 85 21.22 -0.41 -0.01
C SER A 85 19.89 0.17 0.48
N SER A 86 19.80 1.50 0.57
CA SER A 86 18.55 2.22 0.83
C SER A 86 17.54 2.11 -0.31
N ILE A 87 17.91 1.58 -1.48
CA ILE A 87 17.02 1.48 -2.65
C ILE A 87 16.38 0.10 -2.71
N ASN A 88 15.04 0.08 -2.75
CA ASN A 88 14.31 -1.10 -3.21
C ASN A 88 14.16 -1.01 -4.73
N ASN A 89 14.87 -1.88 -5.45
CA ASN A 89 14.88 -1.90 -6.92
C ASN A 89 13.61 -2.48 -7.55
N GLN A 90 12.80 -3.24 -6.82
CA GLN A 90 11.52 -3.76 -7.29
C GLN A 90 10.49 -2.62 -7.33
N ASP A 91 10.46 -1.82 -6.27
CA ASP A 91 9.57 -0.65 -6.15
C ASP A 91 10.12 0.61 -6.81
N GLY A 92 11.43 0.67 -7.01
CA GLY A 92 12.12 1.86 -7.51
C GLY A 92 11.98 3.04 -6.55
N ARG A 93 12.13 2.80 -5.23
CA ARG A 93 11.98 3.83 -4.18
C ARG A 93 13.07 3.72 -3.12
N ILE A 94 13.25 4.81 -2.38
CA ILE A 94 14.11 4.85 -1.20
C ILE A 94 13.30 4.30 -0.03
N THR A 95 13.75 3.20 0.56
CA THR A 95 13.09 2.56 1.71
C THR A 95 13.71 2.95 3.04
N ASN A 96 14.96 3.43 3.03
CA ASN A 96 15.66 3.77 4.26
C ASN A 96 16.39 5.12 4.15
N TYR A 97 16.11 5.99 5.11
CA TYR A 97 16.74 7.29 5.29
C TYR A 97 17.45 7.25 6.64
N VAL A 98 18.77 7.14 6.62
CA VAL A 98 19.55 6.94 7.85
C VAL A 98 20.07 8.28 8.33
N GLU A 99 19.60 8.74 9.49
CA GLU A 99 20.15 9.93 10.13
C GLU A 99 21.46 9.59 10.82
N LEU A 100 22.50 10.35 10.51
CA LEU A 100 23.86 10.14 11.02
C LEU A 100 24.43 11.44 11.58
N PRO A 101 25.25 11.37 12.65
CA PRO A 101 26.11 12.48 13.03
C PRO A 101 27.05 12.85 11.88
N SER A 102 27.28 14.14 11.66
CA SER A 102 28.21 14.62 10.63
C SER A 102 29.61 14.02 10.80
N SER A 103 30.07 13.85 12.05
CA SER A 103 31.34 13.21 12.44
C SER A 103 31.49 11.75 11.98
N GLU A 104 30.38 11.03 11.84
CA GLU A 104 30.34 9.62 11.44
C GLU A 104 30.06 9.46 9.93
N ALA A 105 30.14 10.56 9.17
CA ALA A 105 29.84 10.55 7.75
C ALA A 105 30.71 9.55 6.97
N PRO A 106 30.09 8.58 6.26
CA PRO A 106 30.83 7.70 5.36
C PRO A 106 31.61 8.50 4.31
N SER A 107 32.77 7.98 3.88
CA SER A 107 33.61 8.64 2.87
C SER A 107 32.89 8.91 1.55
N ARG A 108 31.88 8.09 1.23
CA ARG A 108 31.03 8.22 0.04
C ARG A 108 29.85 9.19 0.22
N ALA A 109 29.52 9.64 1.42
CA ALA A 109 28.42 10.58 1.65
C ALA A 109 28.84 11.98 1.18
N ARG A 110 28.62 12.28 -0.11
CA ARG A 110 29.15 13.50 -0.73
C ARG A 110 28.20 14.23 -1.67
N GLN A 111 27.07 13.67 -2.07
CA GLN A 111 26.18 14.31 -3.05
C GLN A 111 24.95 14.88 -2.37
N ARG A 112 24.78 16.21 -2.37
CA ARG A 112 23.55 16.81 -1.83
C ARG A 112 22.39 16.54 -2.78
N ILE A 113 21.30 16.00 -2.23
CA ILE A 113 20.09 15.67 -2.98
C ILE A 113 18.89 16.42 -2.43
N PHE A 114 17.91 16.66 -3.28
CA PHE A 114 16.64 17.29 -2.91
C PHE A 114 15.47 16.44 -3.40
N ARG A 115 14.27 16.80 -2.94
CA ARG A 115 13.03 16.27 -3.48
C ARG A 115 13.02 16.42 -5.02
N ASN A 116 12.51 15.39 -5.69
CA ASN A 116 12.46 15.22 -7.14
C ASN A 116 13.79 14.92 -7.83
N ASP A 117 14.90 14.77 -7.11
CA ASP A 117 16.09 14.18 -7.72
C ASP A 117 15.86 12.68 -7.99
N VAL A 118 16.41 12.18 -9.10
CA VAL A 118 16.41 10.75 -9.42
C VAL A 118 17.80 10.18 -9.20
N LEU A 119 17.91 9.19 -8.33
CA LEU A 119 19.15 8.49 -8.02
C LEU A 119 19.27 7.27 -8.92
N VAL A 120 20.38 7.13 -9.65
CA VAL A 120 20.68 5.96 -10.48
C VAL A 120 21.98 5.34 -9.99
N SER A 121 21.94 4.09 -9.54
CA SER A 121 23.17 3.44 -9.09
C SER A 121 24.14 3.24 -10.24
N THR A 122 25.39 3.62 -10.01
CA THR A 122 26.50 3.41 -10.95
C THR A 122 27.19 2.06 -10.73
N VAL A 123 26.81 1.32 -9.69
CA VAL A 123 27.34 -0.01 -9.36
C VAL A 123 26.27 -1.06 -9.64
N ARG A 124 26.65 -2.12 -10.36
CA ARG A 124 25.77 -3.21 -10.82
C ARG A 124 24.51 -2.64 -11.46
N PRO A 125 24.62 -1.88 -12.57
CA PRO A 125 23.47 -1.22 -13.20
C PRO A 125 22.35 -2.21 -13.58
N ASN A 126 22.69 -3.48 -13.83
CA ASN A 126 21.74 -4.56 -14.07
C ASN A 126 20.74 -4.79 -12.91
N LEU A 127 21.08 -4.40 -11.68
CA LEU A 127 20.18 -4.50 -10.52
C LEU A 127 19.15 -3.37 -10.47
N ARG A 128 19.28 -2.33 -11.30
CA ARG A 128 18.29 -1.23 -11.43
C ARG A 128 17.97 -0.55 -10.09
N ASN A 129 18.98 -0.39 -9.24
CA ASN A 129 18.89 0.41 -8.01
C ASN A 129 18.73 1.89 -8.36
N THR A 130 17.50 2.25 -8.72
CA THR A 130 17.08 3.58 -9.16
C THR A 130 15.86 4.00 -8.37
N ALA A 131 15.83 5.24 -7.89
CA ALA A 131 14.69 5.78 -7.16
C ALA A 131 14.53 7.28 -7.39
N ILE A 132 13.31 7.77 -7.22
CA ILE A 132 13.02 9.20 -7.12
C ILE A 132 12.93 9.60 -5.64
N VAL A 133 13.53 10.74 -5.28
CA VAL A 133 13.46 11.30 -3.93
C VAL A 133 12.10 11.98 -3.75
N ILE A 134 11.17 11.28 -3.11
CA ILE A 134 9.80 11.79 -2.87
C ILE A 134 9.60 12.36 -1.48
N LYS A 135 10.33 11.84 -0.48
CA LYS A 135 10.17 12.20 0.93
C LYS A 135 10.65 13.62 1.15
N ASP A 136 9.79 14.41 1.78
CA ASP A 136 10.20 15.65 2.44
C ASP A 136 10.75 15.30 3.82
N VAL A 137 11.91 15.87 4.13
CA VAL A 137 12.67 15.65 5.36
C VAL A 137 12.78 16.94 6.17
N GLY A 138 11.97 17.95 5.81
CA GLY A 138 12.05 19.29 6.38
C GLY A 138 13.41 19.93 6.05
N ASP A 139 13.96 20.63 7.04
CA ASP A 139 15.19 21.41 6.88
C ASP A 139 16.48 20.58 6.97
N LYS A 140 16.38 19.24 7.12
CA LYS A 140 17.55 18.37 7.26
C LYS A 140 18.35 18.28 5.97
N LEU A 141 19.67 18.26 6.11
CA LEU A 141 20.59 18.06 5.00
C LEU A 141 20.52 16.61 4.48
N LEU A 142 20.20 16.43 3.20
CA LEU A 142 20.15 15.11 2.55
C LEU A 142 21.35 14.87 1.65
N ILE A 143 22.01 13.75 1.88
CA ILE A 143 23.24 13.40 1.19
C ILE A 143 23.17 11.96 0.69
N ALA A 144 23.38 11.80 -0.62
CA ALA A 144 23.52 10.51 -1.27
C ALA A 144 24.98 10.05 -1.33
N SER A 145 25.14 8.74 -1.41
CA SER A 145 26.41 8.08 -1.72
C SER A 145 26.91 8.45 -3.12
N THR A 146 28.22 8.65 -3.29
CA THR A 146 28.87 8.77 -4.62
C THR A 146 28.73 7.54 -5.51
N GLY A 147 28.17 6.44 -5.00
CA GLY A 147 27.72 5.30 -5.80
C GLY A 147 26.48 5.58 -6.67
N PHE A 148 25.96 6.81 -6.65
CA PHE A 148 24.87 7.26 -7.50
C PHE A 148 25.31 8.30 -8.52
N ALA A 149 24.69 8.25 -9.70
CA ALA A 149 24.50 9.41 -10.55
C ALA A 149 23.16 10.05 -10.14
N VAL A 150 23.21 11.30 -9.70
CA VAL A 150 22.01 12.07 -9.33
C VAL A 150 21.56 12.84 -10.57
N LEU A 151 20.32 12.61 -10.99
CA LEU A 151 19.70 13.25 -12.14
C LEU A 151 18.71 14.30 -11.63
N ARG A 152 19.12 15.57 -11.69
CA ARG A 152 18.29 16.71 -11.34
C ARG A 152 17.75 17.36 -12.61
N ALA A 153 16.44 17.29 -12.85
CA ALA A 153 15.84 17.94 -14.01
C ALA A 153 16.12 19.46 -13.98
N ASN A 154 16.64 20.00 -15.08
CA ASN A 154 17.02 21.42 -15.20
C ASN A 154 16.59 22.02 -16.55
N ALA A 155 15.63 21.40 -17.22
CA ALA A 155 15.15 21.83 -18.53
C ALA A 155 13.66 21.47 -18.68
N PRO A 156 12.85 22.27 -19.40
CA PRO A 156 11.41 22.01 -19.55
C PRO A 156 11.07 20.74 -20.34
N GLU A 157 11.99 20.25 -21.18
CA GLU A 157 11.82 19.05 -21.99
C GLU A 157 11.87 17.74 -21.19
N VAL A 158 12.33 17.80 -19.94
CA VAL A 158 12.37 16.64 -19.04
C VAL A 158 11.78 16.99 -17.68
N SER A 159 11.06 16.04 -17.10
CA SER A 159 10.58 16.14 -15.73
C SER A 159 11.30 15.12 -14.84
N PRO A 160 11.27 15.29 -13.51
CA PRO A 160 11.69 14.26 -12.56
C PRO A 160 11.05 12.89 -12.81
N TYR A 161 9.74 12.86 -13.12
CA TYR A 161 9.01 11.63 -13.39
C TYR A 161 9.41 10.98 -14.71
N TYR A 162 9.71 11.78 -15.73
CA TYR A 162 10.26 11.30 -16.98
C TYR A 162 11.66 10.73 -16.81
N LEU A 163 12.54 11.41 -16.07
CA LEU A 163 13.87 10.90 -15.72
C LEU A 163 13.78 9.57 -14.95
N TYR A 164 12.84 9.48 -14.01
CA TYR A 164 12.54 8.24 -13.30
C TYR A 164 12.09 7.12 -14.26
N LEU A 165 11.13 7.39 -15.15
CA LEU A 165 10.66 6.44 -16.16
C LEU A 165 11.81 5.93 -17.04
N ILE A 166 12.60 6.85 -17.63
CA ILE A 166 13.70 6.49 -18.53
C ILE A 166 14.74 5.65 -17.80
N SER A 167 15.19 6.10 -16.63
CA SER A 167 16.22 5.40 -15.83
C SER A 167 15.74 4.05 -15.29
N ARG A 168 14.43 3.86 -15.19
CA ARG A 168 13.79 2.59 -14.86
C ARG A 168 13.47 1.73 -16.08
N SER A 169 13.76 2.12 -17.32
CA SER A 169 13.50 1.25 -18.47
C SER A 169 14.52 0.10 -18.60
N ASP A 170 14.10 -1.02 -19.18
CA ASP A 170 15.03 -2.12 -19.51
C ASP A 170 16.07 -1.67 -20.53
N TRP A 171 15.65 -0.84 -21.49
CA TRP A 171 16.54 -0.26 -22.49
C TRP A 171 17.69 0.54 -21.86
N PHE A 172 17.39 1.43 -20.90
CA PHE A 172 18.41 2.23 -20.22
C PHE A 172 19.37 1.35 -19.43
N THR A 173 18.82 0.35 -18.73
CA THR A 173 19.59 -0.65 -17.99
C THR A 173 20.57 -1.39 -18.89
N GLN A 174 20.13 -1.82 -20.08
CA GLN A 174 20.98 -2.50 -21.05
C GLN A 174 22.07 -1.58 -21.61
N VAL A 175 21.75 -0.31 -21.87
CA VAL A 175 22.75 0.68 -22.32
C VAL A 175 23.86 0.84 -21.29
N LEU A 176 23.52 0.98 -20.00
CA LEU A 176 24.52 1.08 -18.94
C LEU A 176 25.28 -0.23 -18.74
N THR A 177 24.59 -1.37 -18.76
CA THR A 177 25.22 -2.68 -18.56
C THR A 177 26.27 -2.97 -19.63
N ARG A 178 26.03 -2.59 -20.90
CA ARG A 178 27.03 -2.72 -21.98
C ARG A 178 28.27 -1.85 -21.80
N LYS A 179 28.16 -0.74 -21.05
CA LYS A 179 29.28 0.15 -20.74
C LYS A 179 29.99 -0.20 -19.44
N ALA A 180 29.35 -0.99 -18.59
CA ALA A 180 29.86 -1.29 -17.26
C ALA A 180 31.16 -2.08 -17.35
N GLN A 181 32.12 -1.72 -16.50
CA GLN A 181 33.43 -2.36 -16.41
C GLN A 181 33.61 -3.01 -15.05
N GLY A 182 34.41 -4.09 -14.99
CA GLY A 182 34.67 -4.86 -13.77
C GLY A 182 33.84 -6.15 -13.71
N GLY A 183 34.48 -7.24 -13.26
CA GLY A 183 33.88 -8.59 -13.26
C GLY A 183 32.71 -8.73 -12.29
N GLY A 184 32.99 -9.02 -11.01
CA GLY A 184 31.95 -9.28 -10.00
C GLY A 184 31.13 -8.07 -9.54
N TYR A 185 31.61 -6.85 -9.82
CA TYR A 185 30.97 -5.58 -9.46
C TYR A 185 31.06 -4.61 -10.64
N PRO A 186 30.32 -4.88 -11.74
CA PRO A 186 30.35 -4.03 -12.93
C PRO A 186 29.89 -2.63 -12.56
N ALA A 187 30.65 -1.61 -12.92
CA ALA A 187 30.34 -0.22 -12.62
C ALA A 187 30.45 0.67 -13.86
N VAL A 188 29.65 1.73 -13.89
CA VAL A 188 29.72 2.81 -14.88
C VAL A 188 30.17 4.10 -14.20
N LEU A 189 30.66 5.07 -14.96
CA LEU A 189 30.94 6.39 -14.42
C LEU A 189 29.69 7.29 -14.56
N GLU A 190 29.60 8.34 -13.74
CA GLU A 190 28.52 9.34 -13.87
C GLU A 190 28.44 9.92 -15.30
N ARG A 191 29.60 10.15 -15.93
CA ARG A 191 29.67 10.59 -17.34
C ARG A 191 29.03 9.61 -18.31
N ASP A 192 29.05 8.30 -18.02
CA ASP A 192 28.44 7.30 -18.91
C ASP A 192 26.93 7.38 -18.85
N VAL A 193 26.38 7.62 -17.66
CA VAL A 193 24.95 7.89 -17.41
C VAL A 193 24.51 9.16 -18.13
N ARG A 194 25.22 10.28 -17.93
CA ARG A 194 24.91 11.56 -18.60
C ARG A 194 25.04 11.47 -20.13
N ASN A 195 25.88 10.60 -20.66
CA ASN A 195 26.05 10.42 -22.11
C ASN A 195 25.01 9.50 -22.77
N VAL A 196 24.09 8.89 -22.00
CA VAL A 196 22.99 8.11 -22.58
C VAL A 196 22.09 9.04 -23.39
N LYS A 197 21.80 8.70 -24.65
CA LYS A 197 20.84 9.43 -25.47
C LYS A 197 19.42 8.97 -25.12
N ILE A 198 18.55 9.86 -24.68
CA ILE A 198 17.17 9.57 -24.29
C ILE A 198 16.20 10.07 -25.36
N PRO A 199 15.02 9.45 -25.51
CA PRO A 199 13.98 10.00 -26.38
C PRO A 199 13.47 11.30 -25.75
N ILE A 200 13.24 12.31 -26.58
CA ILE A 200 12.60 13.57 -26.20
C ILE A 200 11.24 13.62 -26.88
N VAL A 201 10.19 13.84 -26.09
CA VAL A 201 8.79 13.86 -26.53
C VAL A 201 8.25 15.29 -26.53
N GLY A 202 7.12 15.51 -27.20
CA GLY A 202 6.43 16.80 -27.15
C GLY A 202 5.85 17.09 -25.77
N GLN A 203 5.66 18.38 -25.45
CA GLN A 203 5.18 18.81 -24.13
C GLN A 203 3.86 18.14 -23.72
N SER A 204 2.94 17.95 -24.67
CA SER A 204 1.66 17.27 -24.41
C SER A 204 1.85 15.82 -23.96
N ASP A 205 2.77 15.09 -24.58
CA ASP A 205 3.04 13.70 -24.23
C ASP A 205 3.85 13.58 -22.94
N LEU A 206 4.78 14.52 -22.70
CA LEU A 206 5.49 14.62 -21.41
C LEU A 206 4.49 14.77 -20.25
N SER A 207 3.52 15.68 -20.36
CA SER A 207 2.50 15.87 -19.33
C SER A 207 1.63 14.63 -19.09
N LYS A 208 1.28 13.88 -20.14
CA LYS A 208 0.53 12.60 -20.00
C LYS A 208 1.37 11.54 -19.27
N ILE A 209 2.65 11.44 -19.63
CA ILE A 209 3.58 10.53 -18.98
C ILE A 209 3.72 10.90 -17.50
N ASP A 210 3.94 12.17 -17.19
CA ASP A 210 4.08 12.66 -15.81
C ASP A 210 2.84 12.36 -14.96
N ALA A 211 1.64 12.62 -15.47
CA ALA A 211 0.40 12.30 -14.78
C ALA A 211 0.25 10.79 -14.53
N SER A 212 0.66 9.97 -15.50
CA SER A 212 0.61 8.51 -15.41
C SER A 212 1.62 7.99 -14.37
N ILE A 213 2.84 8.52 -14.35
CA ILE A 213 3.87 8.16 -13.38
C ILE A 213 3.49 8.61 -11.97
N ALA A 214 2.97 9.83 -11.80
CA ALA A 214 2.48 10.31 -10.51
C ALA A 214 1.37 9.40 -9.97
N THR A 215 0.43 8.99 -10.83
CA THR A 215 -0.63 8.05 -10.47
C THR A 215 -0.06 6.68 -10.10
N PHE A 216 0.88 6.16 -10.89
CA PHE A 216 1.57 4.90 -10.61
C PHE A 216 2.27 4.92 -9.25
N LEU A 217 3.05 5.96 -8.95
CA LEU A 217 3.75 6.09 -7.66
C LEU A 217 2.77 6.14 -6.49
N ARG A 218 1.64 6.85 -6.62
CA ARG A 218 0.59 6.89 -5.59
C ARG A 218 -0.07 5.53 -5.38
N ILE A 219 -0.37 4.79 -6.46
CA ILE A 219 -0.93 3.43 -6.37
C ILE A 219 0.05 2.51 -5.65
N ARG A 220 1.34 2.59 -5.97
CA ARG A 220 2.37 1.77 -5.32
C ARG A 220 2.46 2.06 -3.83
N GLU A 221 2.48 3.32 -3.43
CA GLU A 221 2.54 3.70 -2.01
C GLU A 221 1.31 3.17 -1.24
N ASN A 222 0.11 3.32 -1.80
CA ASN A 222 -1.11 2.75 -1.22
C ASN A 222 -1.09 1.21 -1.16
N SER A 223 -0.45 0.56 -2.14
CA SER A 223 -0.33 -0.88 -2.18
C SER A 223 0.53 -1.43 -1.04
N LEU A 224 1.60 -0.72 -0.69
CA LEU A 224 2.53 -1.10 0.37
C LEU A 224 1.87 -1.05 1.75
N SER A 225 1.13 0.02 2.05
CA SER A 225 0.35 0.11 3.29
C SER A 225 -0.74 -0.98 3.36
N THR A 226 -1.41 -1.26 2.23
CA THR A 226 -2.39 -2.35 2.17
C THR A 226 -1.74 -3.71 2.40
N THR A 227 -0.56 -3.95 1.84
CA THR A 227 0.17 -5.21 2.01
C THR A 227 0.58 -5.43 3.46
N ALA A 228 1.06 -4.38 4.14
CA ALA A 228 1.32 -4.41 5.58
C ALA A 228 0.05 -4.77 6.38
N TYR A 229 -1.08 -4.12 6.10
CA TYR A 229 -2.36 -4.42 6.74
C TYR A 229 -2.83 -5.86 6.50
N LEU A 230 -2.67 -6.39 5.29
CA LEU A 230 -3.01 -7.79 4.97
C LEU A 230 -2.06 -8.80 5.64
N ASN A 231 -0.81 -8.41 5.94
CA ASN A 231 0.10 -9.22 6.76
C ASN A 231 -0.38 -9.26 8.21
N GLU A 232 -0.68 -8.10 8.78
CA GLU A 232 -1.15 -7.99 10.15
C GLU A 232 -2.47 -8.71 10.37
N LEU A 233 -3.44 -8.54 9.46
CA LEU A 233 -4.71 -9.27 9.48
C LEU A 233 -4.49 -10.78 9.45
N ARG A 234 -3.60 -11.28 8.59
CA ARG A 234 -3.28 -12.71 8.52
C ARG A 234 -2.73 -13.19 9.87
N ASP A 235 -1.81 -12.45 10.47
CA ASP A 235 -1.17 -12.84 11.73
C ASP A 235 -2.16 -12.85 12.89
N ALA A 236 -3.06 -11.86 12.94
CA ALA A 236 -4.17 -11.83 13.89
C ALA A 236 -5.13 -13.02 13.70
N LEU A 237 -5.55 -13.29 12.46
CA LEU A 237 -6.44 -14.42 12.16
C LEU A 237 -5.80 -15.77 12.52
N LEU A 238 -4.49 -15.93 12.30
CA LEU A 238 -3.75 -17.13 12.72
C LEU A 238 -3.73 -17.26 14.24
N ALA A 239 -3.45 -16.17 14.96
CA ALA A 239 -3.48 -16.16 16.42
C ALA A 239 -4.88 -16.57 16.94
N TYR A 240 -5.95 -15.92 16.43
CA TYR A 240 -7.33 -16.25 16.79
C TYR A 240 -7.76 -17.65 16.40
N ALA A 241 -7.24 -18.20 15.30
CA ALA A 241 -7.49 -19.58 14.91
C ALA A 241 -6.90 -20.57 15.92
N PHE A 242 -5.68 -20.32 16.42
CA PHE A 242 -5.03 -21.20 17.39
C PHE A 242 -5.54 -21.04 18.83
N THR A 243 -6.08 -19.88 19.20
CA THR A 243 -6.77 -19.68 20.49
C THR A 243 -8.22 -20.18 20.45
N GLY A 244 -8.78 -20.42 19.26
CA GLY A 244 -10.17 -20.79 19.04
C GLY A 244 -11.15 -19.61 19.11
N GLU A 245 -10.65 -18.38 19.28
CA GLU A 245 -11.47 -17.17 19.29
C GLU A 245 -12.09 -16.89 17.92
N LEU A 246 -11.40 -17.25 16.83
CA LEU A 246 -11.86 -17.01 15.46
C LEU A 246 -13.23 -17.63 15.16
N THR A 247 -13.53 -18.76 15.80
CA THR A 247 -14.75 -19.54 15.60
C THR A 247 -15.67 -19.51 16.81
N ALA A 248 -15.45 -18.67 17.83
CA ALA A 248 -16.17 -18.72 19.11
C ALA A 248 -17.70 -18.65 18.95
N ALA A 249 -18.22 -17.62 18.29
CA ALA A 249 -19.66 -17.48 18.05
C ALA A 249 -20.22 -18.60 17.16
N TRP A 250 -19.44 -19.04 16.16
CA TRP A 250 -19.83 -20.15 15.29
C TRP A 250 -19.90 -21.47 16.05
N ARG A 251 -18.97 -21.73 16.98
CA ARG A 251 -18.96 -22.92 17.84
C ARG A 251 -20.19 -22.99 18.74
N GLU A 252 -20.59 -21.86 19.33
CA GLU A 252 -21.81 -21.79 20.15
C GLU A 252 -23.04 -22.15 19.33
N ALA A 253 -23.18 -21.59 18.13
CA ALA A 253 -24.30 -21.88 17.23
C ALA A 253 -24.31 -23.33 16.71
N HIS A 254 -23.17 -24.02 16.66
CA HIS A 254 -23.03 -25.38 16.09
C HIS A 254 -22.64 -26.44 17.14
N ALA A 255 -22.91 -26.16 18.43
CA ALA A 255 -22.40 -26.95 19.55
C ALA A 255 -22.78 -28.45 19.48
N GLU A 256 -24.01 -28.79 19.08
CA GLU A 256 -24.46 -30.18 18.99
C GLU A 256 -23.73 -30.96 17.88
N ALA A 257 -23.64 -30.38 16.68
CA ALA A 257 -22.91 -30.97 15.56
C ALA A 257 -21.41 -31.14 15.88
N LEU A 258 -20.83 -30.18 16.60
CA LEU A 258 -19.43 -30.25 17.04
C LEU A 258 -19.20 -31.33 18.10
N ARG A 259 -20.14 -31.54 19.03
CA ARG A 259 -20.07 -32.64 20.00
C ARG A 259 -20.08 -34.00 19.30
N ALA A 260 -20.98 -34.19 18.33
CA ALA A 260 -21.04 -35.42 17.54
C ALA A 260 -19.73 -35.65 16.74
N ALA A 261 -19.23 -34.61 16.07
CA ALA A 261 -17.97 -34.68 15.33
C ALA A 261 -16.74 -34.91 16.22
N ALA A 262 -16.72 -34.35 17.44
CA ALA A 262 -15.66 -34.57 18.42
C ALA A 262 -15.65 -36.00 18.94
N ALA A 263 -16.83 -36.57 19.24
CA ALA A 263 -16.96 -37.96 19.68
C ALA A 263 -16.46 -38.94 18.62
N GLU A 264 -16.80 -38.69 17.35
CA GLU A 264 -16.32 -39.51 16.23
C GLU A 264 -14.80 -39.38 16.02
N ARG A 265 -14.26 -38.16 16.13
CA ARG A 265 -12.80 -37.92 16.10
C ARG A 265 -12.10 -38.74 17.19
N ASP A 266 -12.56 -38.65 18.43
CA ASP A 266 -11.93 -39.29 19.58
C ASP A 266 -12.00 -40.83 19.48
N ARG A 267 -13.11 -41.34 18.93
CA ARG A 267 -13.28 -42.76 18.60
C ARG A 267 -12.23 -43.24 17.59
N ILE A 268 -12.04 -42.50 16.49
CA ILE A 268 -11.07 -42.85 15.43
C ILE A 268 -9.63 -42.76 15.97
N LEU A 269 -9.32 -41.73 16.77
CA LEU A 269 -7.97 -41.51 17.31
C LEU A 269 -7.64 -42.40 18.51
N GLY A 270 -8.58 -43.22 18.99
CA GLY A 270 -8.38 -44.06 20.18
C GLY A 270 -8.15 -43.25 21.46
N ILE A 271 -8.59 -41.99 21.50
CA ILE A 271 -8.41 -41.10 22.63
C ILE A 271 -9.38 -41.54 23.73
N ARG A 272 -8.87 -42.18 24.78
CA ARG A 272 -9.63 -42.45 25.99
C ARG A 272 -9.79 -41.14 26.76
N SER A 273 -10.90 -40.44 26.55
CA SER A 273 -11.21 -39.22 27.29
C SER A 273 -11.30 -39.52 28.79
N LYS A 274 -10.28 -39.15 29.58
CA LYS A 274 -10.54 -38.81 30.98
C LYS A 274 -11.48 -37.62 30.95
N ALA A 275 -12.57 -37.68 31.72
CA ALA A 275 -13.53 -36.58 31.85
C ALA A 275 -12.75 -35.27 32.03
N VAL A 276 -12.74 -34.44 30.99
CA VAL A 276 -12.11 -33.12 31.06
C VAL A 276 -13.04 -32.32 31.95
N ALA A 277 -12.62 -32.09 33.19
CA ALA A 277 -13.27 -31.13 34.07
C ALA A 277 -13.48 -29.84 33.27
N ALA A 278 -14.71 -29.33 33.23
CA ALA A 278 -15.08 -28.14 32.49
C ALA A 278 -13.99 -27.08 32.67
N VAL A 279 -13.22 -26.83 31.61
CA VAL A 279 -12.26 -25.74 31.60
C VAL A 279 -13.12 -24.50 31.75
N ARG A 280 -13.13 -23.90 32.95
CA ARG A 280 -13.70 -22.56 33.14
C ARG A 280 -13.11 -21.71 32.02
N PRO A 281 -13.92 -20.95 31.26
CA PRO A 281 -13.37 -20.04 30.27
C PRO A 281 -12.31 -19.22 31.00
N LYS A 282 -11.05 -19.38 30.57
CA LYS A 282 -9.98 -18.51 31.05
C LYS A 282 -10.50 -17.12 30.73
N ALA A 283 -10.63 -16.25 31.74
CA ALA A 283 -11.10 -14.88 31.56
C ALA A 283 -10.47 -14.36 30.29
N ALA A 284 -11.31 -13.88 29.34
CA ALA A 284 -10.90 -13.46 28.01
C ALA A 284 -9.54 -12.78 28.17
N ALA A 285 -8.49 -13.37 27.57
CA ALA A 285 -7.20 -12.70 27.57
C ALA A 285 -7.49 -11.27 27.12
N GLU A 286 -7.00 -10.27 27.86
CA GLU A 286 -7.21 -8.88 27.50
C GLU A 286 -6.97 -8.78 26.00
N ARG A 287 -8.03 -8.42 25.27
CA ARG A 287 -7.97 -8.27 23.81
C ARG A 287 -6.67 -7.51 23.56
N PRO A 288 -5.77 -7.97 22.67
CA PRO A 288 -4.61 -7.16 22.34
C PRO A 288 -5.16 -5.77 22.02
N SER A 289 -4.85 -4.81 22.89
CA SER A 289 -5.31 -3.44 22.69
C SER A 289 -4.50 -2.99 21.50
N PHE A 290 -5.15 -2.94 20.35
CA PHE A 290 -4.59 -2.26 19.21
C PHE A 290 -4.41 -0.82 19.66
N THR A 291 -3.17 -0.46 19.97
CA THR A 291 -2.82 0.92 20.23
C THR A 291 -2.98 1.66 18.93
N PHE A 292 -3.96 2.53 18.94
CA PHE A 292 -4.33 3.42 17.87
C PHE A 292 -3.12 4.18 17.33
N ASP A 293 -2.74 3.91 16.08
CA ASP A 293 -1.74 4.70 15.36
C ASP A 293 -2.45 5.73 14.47
N GLU A 294 -2.62 6.95 14.99
CA GLU A 294 -3.20 8.09 14.26
C GLU A 294 -2.41 8.49 13.01
N THR A 295 -1.17 8.01 12.88
CA THR A 295 -0.30 8.30 11.72
C THR A 295 -0.53 7.35 10.55
N HIS A 296 -1.39 6.33 10.71
CA HIS A 296 -1.68 5.39 9.64
C HIS A 296 -2.33 6.11 8.43
N PRO A 297 -1.82 5.94 7.19
CA PRO A 297 -2.27 6.69 6.00
C PRO A 297 -3.77 6.62 5.71
N ARG A 298 -4.43 5.55 6.15
CA ARG A 298 -5.89 5.40 6.10
C ARG A 298 -6.64 6.55 6.79
N TYR A 299 -6.11 7.08 7.90
CA TYR A 299 -6.71 8.21 8.59
C TYR A 299 -6.51 9.52 7.84
N GLU A 300 -5.49 9.64 6.98
CA GLU A 300 -5.41 10.74 6.02
C GLU A 300 -6.53 10.66 4.99
N VAL A 301 -6.85 9.47 4.49
CA VAL A 301 -7.97 9.28 3.55
C VAL A 301 -9.31 9.65 4.20
N LEU A 302 -9.53 9.26 5.46
CA LEU A 302 -10.70 9.68 6.25
C LEU A 302 -10.71 11.20 6.49
N LYS A 303 -9.52 11.79 6.77
CA LYS A 303 -9.33 13.23 6.90
C LYS A 303 -9.45 13.98 5.56
N ALA A 304 -9.37 13.31 4.42
CA ALA A 304 -9.50 13.91 3.09
C ALA A 304 -10.94 13.96 2.56
N LEU A 305 -11.92 13.37 3.27
CA LEU A 305 -13.33 13.47 2.88
C LEU A 305 -13.79 14.94 2.87
N SER A 306 -14.48 15.35 1.81
CA SER A 306 -15.01 16.71 1.67
C SER A 306 -16.14 17.00 2.67
N ALA A 307 -16.46 18.28 2.89
CA ALA A 307 -17.59 18.67 3.72
C ALA A 307 -18.94 18.15 3.18
N GLU A 308 -19.06 18.02 1.85
CA GLU A 308 -20.22 17.38 1.20
C GLU A 308 -20.29 15.89 1.55
N GLN A 309 -19.17 15.16 1.42
CA GLN A 309 -19.11 13.74 1.75
C GLN A 309 -19.37 13.48 3.24
N LEU A 310 -18.85 14.31 4.14
CA LEU A 310 -19.13 14.17 5.57
C LEU A 310 -20.61 14.36 5.91
N ARG A 311 -21.30 15.30 5.25
CA ARG A 311 -22.75 15.49 5.40
C ARG A 311 -23.54 14.29 4.88
N LEU A 312 -23.20 13.78 3.70
CA LEU A 312 -23.84 12.57 3.14
C LEU A 312 -23.61 11.35 4.04
N PHE A 313 -22.43 11.26 4.65
CA PHE A 313 -22.14 10.20 5.62
C PHE A 313 -23.03 10.29 6.86
N ASP A 314 -23.35 11.49 7.35
CA ASP A 314 -24.25 11.68 8.49
C ASP A 314 -25.68 11.23 8.19
N TYR A 315 -26.20 11.56 7.01
CA TYR A 315 -27.50 11.06 6.56
C TYR A 315 -27.54 9.53 6.49
N LEU A 316 -26.44 8.91 6.05
CA LEU A 316 -26.32 7.45 6.02
C LEU A 316 -26.28 6.84 7.45
N GLN A 317 -25.58 7.48 8.39
CA GLN A 317 -25.49 6.99 9.78
C GLN A 317 -26.79 7.16 10.56
N GLN A 318 -27.61 8.15 10.21
CA GLN A 318 -28.92 8.40 10.83
C GLN A 318 -30.03 7.50 10.25
N ALA A 319 -29.74 6.74 9.19
CA ALA A 319 -30.71 5.85 8.57
C ALA A 319 -31.04 4.68 9.50
N GLU A 320 -32.31 4.55 9.91
CA GLU A 320 -32.78 3.38 10.68
C GLU A 320 -32.81 2.09 9.84
N THR A 321 -32.82 2.23 8.50
CA THR A 321 -32.90 1.12 7.54
C THR A 321 -31.96 1.35 6.34
N TYR A 322 -32.23 0.72 5.20
CA TYR A 322 -31.42 0.83 3.99
C TYR A 322 -31.73 2.13 3.24
N LEU A 323 -30.72 2.69 2.58
CA LEU A 323 -30.79 3.96 1.90
C LEU A 323 -30.31 3.78 0.45
N THR A 324 -31.15 4.15 -0.51
CA THR A 324 -30.80 4.09 -1.94
C THR A 324 -29.99 5.33 -2.35
N PRO A 325 -29.20 5.26 -3.44
CA PRO A 325 -28.51 6.44 -3.97
C PRO A 325 -29.44 7.64 -4.22
N GLU A 326 -30.67 7.38 -4.64
CA GLU A 326 -31.69 8.39 -4.90
C GLU A 326 -32.18 9.05 -3.61
N ALA A 327 -32.46 8.26 -2.57
CA ALA A 327 -32.86 8.77 -1.26
C ALA A 327 -31.74 9.59 -0.60
N LEU A 328 -30.47 9.17 -0.79
CA LEU A 328 -29.33 9.91 -0.27
C LEU A 328 -29.12 11.23 -1.01
N ALA A 329 -29.33 11.23 -2.32
CA ALA A 329 -29.24 12.42 -3.16
C ALA A 329 -30.29 13.46 -2.76
N GLU A 330 -31.52 13.01 -2.52
CA GLU A 330 -32.61 13.86 -2.04
C GLU A 330 -32.32 14.43 -0.64
N ALA A 331 -31.93 13.58 0.31
CA ALA A 331 -31.60 14.02 1.67
C ALA A 331 -30.40 14.98 1.72
N GLY A 332 -29.41 14.78 0.85
CA GLY A 332 -28.18 15.56 0.80
C GLY A 332 -28.24 16.80 -0.10
N GLY A 333 -29.30 16.98 -0.89
CA GLY A 333 -29.40 18.06 -1.88
C GLY A 333 -28.33 17.98 -2.99
N VAL A 334 -27.93 16.77 -3.37
CA VAL A 334 -26.89 16.51 -4.38
C VAL A 334 -27.44 15.70 -5.56
N SER A 335 -26.70 15.58 -6.66
CA SER A 335 -27.11 14.69 -7.75
C SER A 335 -26.99 13.20 -7.36
N THR A 336 -27.81 12.35 -7.95
CA THR A 336 -27.75 10.88 -7.76
C THR A 336 -26.37 10.30 -8.09
N HIS A 337 -25.67 10.88 -9.06
CA HIS A 337 -24.29 10.47 -9.39
C HIS A 337 -23.30 10.84 -8.26
N GLN A 338 -23.43 12.02 -7.64
CA GLN A 338 -22.60 12.39 -6.48
C GLN A 338 -22.88 11.50 -5.28
N ALA A 339 -24.15 11.23 -4.98
CA ALA A 339 -24.55 10.32 -3.90
C ALA A 339 -24.01 8.90 -4.13
N ARG A 340 -24.11 8.37 -5.35
CA ARG A 340 -23.58 7.03 -5.71
C ARG A 340 -22.06 6.96 -5.54
N ARG A 341 -21.33 7.95 -6.03
CA ARG A 341 -19.87 8.07 -5.83
C ARG A 341 -19.50 8.14 -4.35
N ALA A 342 -20.24 8.89 -3.54
CA ALA A 342 -20.00 8.99 -2.11
C ALA A 342 -20.22 7.65 -1.41
N LEU A 343 -21.29 6.94 -1.75
CA LEU A 343 -21.58 5.59 -1.24
C LEU A 343 -20.52 4.57 -1.64
N GLU A 344 -20.05 4.59 -2.89
CA GLU A 344 -18.94 3.75 -3.35
C GLU A 344 -17.66 4.02 -2.54
N ILE A 345 -17.36 5.30 -2.27
CA ILE A 345 -16.24 5.71 -1.42
C ILE A 345 -16.45 5.17 0.00
N PHE A 346 -17.62 5.35 0.60
CA PHE A 346 -17.89 4.85 1.95
C PHE A 346 -17.77 3.32 2.03
N VAL A 347 -18.30 2.58 1.07
CA VAL A 347 -18.14 1.13 0.99
C VAL A 347 -16.67 0.75 0.85
N SER A 348 -15.91 1.43 -0.02
CA SER A 348 -14.47 1.16 -0.20
C SER A 348 -13.65 1.43 1.07
N LEU A 349 -14.09 2.39 1.88
CA LEU A 349 -13.50 2.72 3.19
C LEU A 349 -14.04 1.82 4.32
N GLY A 350 -15.01 0.95 4.04
CA GLY A 350 -15.67 0.09 5.02
C GLY A 350 -16.53 0.87 6.03
N LEU A 351 -17.08 2.01 5.61
CA LEU A 351 -17.96 2.89 6.38
C LEU A 351 -19.45 2.64 6.10
N ALA A 352 -19.77 1.77 5.13
CA ALA A 352 -21.13 1.44 4.70
C ALA A 352 -21.19 -0.01 4.20
N VAL A 353 -22.35 -0.67 4.31
CA VAL A 353 -22.57 -2.02 3.78
C VAL A 353 -23.53 -1.97 2.59
N PRO A 354 -23.13 -2.40 1.39
CA PRO A 354 -24.04 -2.51 0.25
C PRO A 354 -24.97 -3.72 0.42
N VAL A 355 -26.22 -3.55 0.05
CA VAL A 355 -27.26 -4.59 0.06
C VAL A 355 -28.15 -4.46 -1.16
N SER A 356 -28.87 -5.54 -1.51
CA SER A 356 -29.92 -5.48 -2.52
C SER A 356 -31.27 -5.59 -1.83
N VAL A 357 -32.15 -4.62 -2.04
CA VAL A 357 -33.50 -4.61 -1.46
C VAL A 357 -34.55 -4.82 -2.54
N PRO A 358 -35.61 -5.62 -2.26
CA PRO A 358 -36.69 -5.81 -3.21
C PRO A 358 -37.61 -4.58 -3.22
N LEU A 359 -37.73 -3.93 -4.37
CA LEU A 359 -38.75 -2.94 -4.66
C LEU A 359 -39.93 -3.65 -5.34
N SER A 360 -41.13 -3.59 -4.76
CA SER A 360 -42.36 -4.03 -5.41
C SER A 360 -43.11 -2.80 -5.94
N PRO A 361 -42.86 -2.37 -7.19
CA PRO A 361 -43.75 -1.42 -7.84
C PRO A 361 -45.10 -2.10 -8.05
N THR A 362 -46.16 -1.44 -7.61
CA THR A 362 -47.56 -1.89 -7.62
C THR A 362 -47.90 -2.76 -8.84
N GLY A 363 -47.90 -4.08 -8.64
CA GLY A 363 -48.48 -5.07 -9.55
C GLY A 363 -47.57 -5.70 -10.62
N GLN A 364 -46.27 -5.40 -10.71
CA GLN A 364 -45.38 -6.06 -11.69
C GLN A 364 -44.01 -6.43 -11.10
N GLY A 365 -43.89 -7.68 -10.63
CA GLY A 365 -42.61 -8.33 -10.31
C GLY A 365 -41.81 -7.69 -9.16
N THR A 366 -40.85 -8.45 -8.62
CA THR A 366 -39.89 -7.93 -7.64
C THR A 366 -38.66 -7.41 -8.38
N VAL A 367 -38.43 -6.10 -8.31
CA VAL A 367 -37.23 -5.47 -8.89
C VAL A 367 -36.24 -5.25 -7.75
N TRP A 368 -35.04 -5.83 -7.86
CA TRP A 368 -34.00 -5.62 -6.85
C TRP A 368 -33.24 -4.34 -7.15
N VAL A 369 -33.06 -3.49 -6.14
CA VAL A 369 -32.32 -2.23 -6.25
C VAL A 369 -31.16 -2.19 -5.26
N ASP A 370 -30.08 -1.51 -5.67
CA ASP A 370 -28.91 -1.29 -4.82
C ASP A 370 -29.28 -0.33 -3.69
N ALA A 371 -29.05 -0.75 -2.45
CA ALA A 371 -29.20 0.08 -1.27
C ALA A 371 -28.01 -0.11 -0.32
N TYR A 372 -27.90 0.77 0.67
CA TYR A 372 -26.76 0.83 1.56
C TYR A 372 -27.25 1.04 2.99
N ARG A 373 -26.66 0.35 3.95
CA ARG A 373 -26.98 0.56 5.37
C ARG A 373 -25.76 1.03 6.17
N PRO A 374 -25.99 1.73 7.29
CA PRO A 374 -24.92 2.00 8.25
C PRO A 374 -24.40 0.70 8.89
N LEU A 375 -23.24 0.85 9.53
CA LEU A 375 -22.59 -0.22 10.29
C LEU A 375 -23.38 -0.49 11.57
N THR A 376 -23.53 -1.77 11.91
CA THR A 376 -24.11 -2.21 13.19
C THR A 376 -23.02 -2.76 14.10
N ALA A 377 -23.32 -2.91 15.40
CA ALA A 377 -22.40 -3.50 16.37
C ALA A 377 -21.98 -4.95 16.02
N ALA A 378 -22.73 -5.63 15.15
CA ALA A 378 -22.45 -6.98 14.68
C ALA A 378 -21.53 -7.04 13.44
N ASP A 379 -21.29 -5.91 12.76
CA ASP A 379 -20.49 -5.88 11.53
C ASP A 379 -18.97 -5.80 11.79
N ASP A 380 -18.54 -5.92 13.06
CA ASP A 380 -17.15 -5.81 13.54
C ASP A 380 -16.37 -4.63 12.92
N ALA A 381 -17.14 -3.61 12.53
CA ALA A 381 -16.69 -2.59 11.61
C ALA A 381 -16.18 -1.42 12.42
N ARG A 382 -14.86 -1.39 12.61
CA ARG A 382 -14.04 -0.15 12.59
C ARG A 382 -14.66 1.02 13.36
N THR A 383 -15.22 0.76 14.55
CA THR A 383 -15.86 1.76 15.42
C THR A 383 -14.91 2.92 15.75
N ASP A 384 -13.60 2.66 15.68
CA ASP A 384 -12.54 3.65 15.88
C ASP A 384 -12.46 4.69 14.74
N ASP A 385 -12.84 4.34 13.50
CA ASP A 385 -12.89 5.28 12.37
C ASP A 385 -14.00 6.32 12.55
N LEU A 386 -15.12 5.93 13.17
CA LEU A 386 -16.20 6.86 13.54
C LEU A 386 -15.70 7.88 14.57
N ALA A 387 -14.86 7.47 15.52
CA ALA A 387 -14.26 8.36 16.49
C ALA A 387 -13.31 9.39 15.85
N VAL A 388 -12.59 9.01 14.78
CA VAL A 388 -11.73 9.94 14.00
C VAL A 388 -12.56 10.93 13.20
N LEU A 389 -13.60 10.44 12.51
CA LEU A 389 -14.51 11.30 11.75
C LEU A 389 -15.23 12.30 12.67
N ASN A 390 -15.67 11.85 13.85
CA ASN A 390 -16.31 12.73 14.84
C ASN A 390 -15.32 13.76 15.43
N ARG A 391 -14.05 13.41 15.61
CA ARG A 391 -13.03 14.38 16.03
C ARG A 391 -12.73 15.44 14.95
N LYS A 392 -12.68 15.05 13.67
CA LYS A 392 -12.53 16.00 12.55
C LYS A 392 -13.70 16.98 12.49
N LYS A 393 -14.94 16.51 12.73
CA LYS A 393 -16.13 17.37 12.79
C LYS A 393 -16.07 18.41 13.90
N ASN A 394 -15.37 18.14 15.00
CA ASN A 394 -15.21 19.10 16.10
C ASN A 394 -14.09 20.14 15.82
N LEU A 395 -13.33 19.98 14.73
CA LEU A 395 -12.21 20.83 14.34
C LEU A 395 -12.46 21.64 13.06
N ALA A 396 -13.55 21.35 12.33
CA ALA A 396 -13.98 22.01 11.10
C ALA A 396 -15.28 22.78 11.37
#